data_AF-A0A645F5L2-F1
#
_entry.id   AF-A0A645F5L2-F1
#
_cell.length_a   1.000
_cell.length_b   1.000
_cell.length_c   1.000
_cell.angle_alpha   90.00
_cell.angle_beta   90.00
_cell.angle_gamma   90.00
#
_symmetry.space_group_name_H-M   'P 1'
#
loop_
_entity.id
_entity.type
_entity.pdbx_description
1 polymer ?
#
loop_
_entity_poly.entity_id
_entity_poly.type
_entity_poly.pdbx_seq_one_letter_code
_entity_poly.pdbx_strand_id
1 'polypeptide(L)'
;MRALRFSSFYQFAIEEKTAQAIHQHSGLLKKISQERITAELLKLLSGADCAKVIETYFDVIVQILPEFMVLAPAQATKYLPYLTRTDQSIIRLMIFLKVLDEAQDELFPSALRRLRLSNRVSRRLKLLHHFSYAALQIDRISLKRLLKETDVSGVQDIAAYQHAVGLVTDEESGRIMAIVKSIRQNNECYSLKQLAVNGNDIRMLVGADTPQIKEVLDSILMLVIEEKAVNDHEVLIMKAAELLKKDVNND
;
A
#
# COMPACT_ATOMS: atom_id res chain seq x y z
N MET A 1 13.38 -8.30 22.05
CA MET A 1 13.04 -7.19 21.13
C MET A 1 14.12 -6.13 20.98
N ARG A 2 14.43 -5.31 21.99
CA ARG A 2 15.45 -4.25 21.82
C ARG A 2 16.83 -4.75 21.40
N ALA A 3 17.27 -5.89 21.93
CA ALA A 3 18.51 -6.55 21.51
C ALA A 3 18.50 -6.87 20.01
N LEU A 4 17.44 -7.53 19.51
CA LEU A 4 17.26 -7.80 18.08
C LEU A 4 17.24 -6.50 17.25
N ARG A 5 16.49 -5.47 17.68
CA ARG A 5 16.48 -4.16 17.01
C ARG A 5 17.89 -3.59 16.90
N PHE A 6 18.62 -3.56 18.00
CA PHE A 6 19.99 -3.03 18.00
C PHE A 6 20.89 -3.86 17.10
N SER A 7 20.75 -5.19 17.10
CA SER A 7 21.54 -6.08 16.25
C SER A 7 21.28 -5.77 14.77
N SER A 8 20.01 -5.52 14.43
CA SER A 8 19.63 -5.13 13.08
C SER A 8 20.14 -3.74 12.67
N PHE A 9 20.17 -2.77 13.58
CA PHE A 9 20.55 -1.39 13.26
C PHE A 9 22.07 -1.16 13.29
N TYR A 10 22.75 -1.69 14.30
CA TYR A 10 24.20 -1.53 14.50
C TYR A 10 25.03 -2.69 13.92
N GLN A 11 24.38 -3.69 13.33
CA GLN A 11 25.02 -4.84 12.64
C GLN A 11 26.01 -5.60 13.54
N PHE A 12 25.72 -5.63 14.85
CA PHE A 12 26.54 -6.35 15.83
C PHE A 12 25.92 -7.71 16.16
N ALA A 13 26.78 -8.68 16.46
CA ALA A 13 26.36 -9.97 16.97
C ALA A 13 25.90 -9.84 18.43
N ILE A 14 24.78 -10.47 18.77
CA ILE A 14 24.36 -10.61 20.16
C ILE A 14 25.26 -11.68 20.79
N GLU A 15 25.79 -11.39 21.99
CA GLU A 15 26.62 -12.33 22.74
C GLU A 15 25.88 -13.65 23.01
N GLU A 16 26.60 -14.77 22.97
CA GLU A 16 26.05 -16.12 22.92
C GLU A 16 25.07 -16.43 24.08
N LYS A 17 25.45 -16.14 25.33
CA LYS A 17 24.57 -16.40 26.48
C LYS A 17 23.33 -15.50 26.43
N THR A 18 23.48 -14.27 25.95
CA THR A 18 22.37 -13.34 25.73
C THR A 18 21.42 -13.84 24.65
N ALA A 19 21.95 -14.37 23.54
CA ALA A 19 21.16 -14.97 22.47
C ALA A 19 20.37 -16.19 22.98
N GLN A 20 21.03 -17.10 23.71
CA GLN A 20 20.37 -18.26 24.33
C GLN A 20 19.23 -17.85 25.27
N ALA A 21 19.47 -16.85 26.13
CA ALA A 21 18.46 -16.33 27.04
C ALA A 21 17.26 -15.71 26.27
N ILE A 22 17.50 -15.06 25.13
CA ILE A 22 16.44 -14.51 24.28
C ILE A 22 15.53 -15.63 23.76
N HIS A 23 16.09 -16.72 23.24
CA HIS A 23 15.32 -17.86 22.75
C HIS A 23 14.53 -18.52 23.89
N GLN A 24 15.19 -18.80 25.02
CA GLN A 24 14.58 -19.47 26.17
C GLN A 24 13.42 -18.68 26.78
N HIS A 25 13.49 -17.34 26.76
CA HIS A 25 12.52 -16.47 27.41
C HIS A 25 11.61 -15.69 26.45
N SER A 26 11.63 -16.01 25.15
CA SER A 26 10.83 -15.33 24.11
C SER A 26 9.32 -15.33 24.43
N GLY A 27 8.82 -16.41 25.03
CA GLY A 27 7.42 -16.53 25.46
C GLY A 27 6.99 -15.53 26.54
N LEU A 28 7.92 -14.82 27.21
CA LEU A 28 7.58 -13.72 28.12
C LEU A 28 7.09 -12.47 27.39
N LEU A 29 7.25 -12.39 26.05
CA LEU A 29 6.71 -11.29 25.25
C LEU A 29 5.19 -11.14 25.40
N LYS A 30 4.45 -12.22 25.68
CA LYS A 30 3.01 -12.15 25.99
C LYS A 30 2.65 -11.28 27.21
N LYS A 31 3.62 -10.98 28.08
CA LYS A 31 3.45 -10.09 29.24
C LYS A 31 3.72 -8.62 28.90
N ILE A 32 4.14 -8.31 27.69
CA ILE A 32 4.44 -6.95 27.22
C ILE A 32 3.28 -6.45 26.36
N SER A 33 2.96 -5.16 26.45
CA SER A 33 1.90 -4.59 25.62
C SER A 33 2.25 -4.68 24.13
N GLN A 34 1.22 -4.94 23.33
CA GLN A 34 1.35 -5.17 21.90
C GLN A 34 1.90 -3.95 21.15
N GLU A 35 1.54 -2.74 21.59
CA GLU A 35 2.03 -1.47 21.01
C GLU A 35 3.55 -1.34 21.19
N ARG A 36 4.08 -1.75 22.36
CA ARG A 36 5.52 -1.71 22.63
C ARG A 36 6.27 -2.74 21.80
N ILE A 37 5.72 -3.95 21.67
CA ILE A 37 6.29 -5.00 20.82
C ILE A 37 6.33 -4.53 19.37
N THR A 38 5.21 -4.00 18.88
CA THR A 38 5.08 -3.49 17.51
C THR A 38 6.07 -2.36 17.25
N ALA A 39 6.19 -1.39 18.17
CA ALA A 39 7.15 -0.31 18.02
C ALA A 39 8.61 -0.79 17.91
N GLU A 40 8.98 -1.87 18.62
CA GLU A 40 10.31 -2.47 18.49
C GLU A 40 10.46 -3.30 17.20
N LEU A 41 9.42 -4.02 16.77
CA LEU A 41 9.41 -4.77 15.50
C LEU A 41 9.58 -3.82 14.31
N LEU A 42 8.84 -2.71 14.28
CA LEU A 42 8.96 -1.73 13.19
C LEU A 42 10.38 -1.15 13.11
N LYS A 43 10.99 -0.84 14.26
CA LYS A 43 12.37 -0.33 14.29
C LYS A 43 13.40 -1.40 13.93
N LEU A 44 13.14 -2.66 14.27
CA LEU A 44 13.95 -3.79 13.83
C LEU A 44 13.91 -3.88 12.30
N LEU A 45 12.73 -3.83 11.69
CA LEU A 45 12.57 -3.85 10.23
C LEU A 45 13.30 -2.68 9.54
N SER A 46 13.44 -1.52 10.20
CA SER A 46 14.20 -0.38 9.67
C SER A 46 15.73 -0.55 9.72
N GLY A 47 16.28 -1.58 10.37
CA GLY A 47 17.74 -1.81 10.41
C GLY A 47 18.30 -2.47 9.14
N ALA A 48 19.59 -2.28 8.87
CA ALA A 48 20.26 -2.81 7.68
C ALA A 48 20.30 -4.35 7.67
N ASP A 49 20.51 -4.97 8.84
CA ASP A 49 20.62 -6.43 9.01
C ASP A 49 19.27 -7.08 9.39
N CYS A 50 18.14 -6.41 9.14
CA CYS A 50 16.82 -6.90 9.56
C CYS A 50 16.49 -8.30 9.05
N ALA A 51 16.80 -8.62 7.79
CA ALA A 51 16.57 -9.94 7.21
C ALA A 51 17.27 -11.05 7.99
N LYS A 52 18.58 -10.89 8.22
CA LYS A 52 19.41 -11.84 8.97
C LYS A 52 18.94 -12.02 10.41
N VAL A 53 18.59 -10.92 11.09
CA VAL A 53 18.11 -10.97 12.48
C VAL A 53 16.75 -11.65 12.56
N ILE A 54 15.83 -11.39 11.64
CA ILE A 54 14.52 -12.06 11.59
C ILE A 54 14.71 -13.55 11.36
N GLU A 55 15.58 -13.94 10.42
CA GLU A 55 15.86 -15.34 10.11
C GLU A 55 16.48 -16.07 11.31
N THR A 56 17.44 -15.45 11.99
CA THR A 56 18.15 -16.06 13.14
C THR A 56 17.24 -16.21 14.37
N TYR A 57 16.36 -15.23 14.61
CA TYR A 57 15.48 -15.18 15.79
C TYR A 57 14.02 -15.40 15.41
N PHE A 58 13.75 -16.26 14.42
CA PHE A 58 12.41 -16.44 13.88
C PHE A 58 11.43 -17.00 14.91
N ASP A 59 11.89 -17.83 15.85
CA ASP A 59 11.13 -18.32 17.00
C ASP A 59 10.59 -17.17 17.86
N VAL A 60 11.37 -16.09 18.04
CA VAL A 60 10.95 -14.87 18.74
C VAL A 60 9.91 -14.11 17.92
N ILE A 61 10.07 -14.05 16.59
CA ILE A 61 9.12 -13.38 15.69
C ILE A 61 7.76 -14.06 15.71
N VAL A 62 7.73 -15.39 15.75
CA VAL A 62 6.50 -16.19 15.87
C VAL A 62 5.74 -15.90 17.18
N GLN A 63 6.43 -15.54 18.27
CA GLN A 63 5.74 -15.10 19.51
C GLN A 63 4.98 -13.78 19.32
N ILE A 64 5.38 -12.95 18.35
CA ILE A 64 4.77 -11.65 18.05
C ILE A 64 3.64 -11.81 17.03
N LEU A 65 3.87 -12.64 16.02
CA LEU A 65 2.99 -12.92 14.89
C LEU A 65 2.82 -14.44 14.75
N PRO A 66 1.93 -15.07 15.54
CA PRO A 66 1.66 -16.50 15.44
C PRO A 66 1.07 -16.90 14.08
N GLU A 67 0.61 -15.95 13.27
CA GLU A 67 0.17 -16.17 11.89
C GLU A 67 1.26 -16.83 11.02
N PHE A 68 2.54 -16.72 11.38
CA PHE A 68 3.62 -17.43 10.68
C PHE A 68 3.71 -18.93 11.03
N MET A 69 3.07 -19.41 12.10
CA MET A 69 3.16 -20.82 12.54
C MET A 69 2.55 -21.81 11.56
N VAL A 70 1.63 -21.36 10.72
CA VAL A 70 0.96 -22.22 9.72
C VAL A 70 1.81 -22.42 8.46
N LEU A 71 2.97 -21.76 8.39
CA LEU A 71 3.86 -21.79 7.23
C LEU A 71 5.03 -22.74 7.46
N ALA A 72 5.48 -23.38 6.39
CA ALA A 72 6.75 -24.09 6.42
C ALA A 72 7.91 -23.07 6.57
N PRO A 73 9.03 -23.43 7.25
CA PRO A 73 10.16 -22.50 7.45
C PRO A 73 10.66 -21.83 6.18
N ALA A 74 10.80 -22.59 5.08
CA ALA A 74 11.23 -22.06 3.79
C ALA A 74 10.25 -21.04 3.17
N GLN A 75 8.95 -21.21 3.43
CA GLN A 75 7.94 -20.23 2.99
C GLN A 75 8.05 -18.97 3.84
N ALA A 76 8.13 -19.12 5.17
CA ALA A 76 8.16 -18.01 6.10
C ALA A 76 9.34 -17.06 5.88
N THR A 77 10.48 -17.56 5.39
CA THR A 77 11.67 -16.76 5.11
C THR A 77 11.82 -16.33 3.65
N LYS A 78 10.94 -16.82 2.73
CA LYS A 78 10.98 -16.59 1.27
C LYS A 78 11.27 -15.14 0.87
N TYR A 79 10.66 -14.18 1.58
CA TYR A 79 10.73 -12.76 1.24
C TYR A 79 11.74 -11.94 2.03
N LEU A 80 12.44 -12.53 3.01
CA LEU A 80 13.41 -11.79 3.82
C LEU A 80 14.56 -11.17 3.01
N PRO A 81 15.13 -11.82 1.99
CA PRO A 81 16.20 -11.22 1.19
C PRO A 81 15.80 -9.90 0.50
N TYR A 82 14.51 -9.68 0.24
CA TYR A 82 14.01 -8.47 -0.42
C TYR A 82 13.94 -7.26 0.53
N LEU A 83 14.00 -7.47 1.85
CA LEU A 83 13.97 -6.38 2.84
C LEU A 83 15.14 -5.41 2.69
N THR A 84 16.28 -5.88 2.17
CA THR A 84 17.49 -5.07 1.96
C THR A 84 17.45 -4.25 0.67
N ARG A 85 16.49 -4.51 -0.24
CA ARG A 85 16.35 -3.80 -1.52
C ARG A 85 15.70 -2.42 -1.39
N THR A 86 15.24 -2.06 -0.20
CA THR A 86 14.62 -0.77 0.09
C THR A 86 14.95 -0.33 1.52
N ASP A 87 14.94 0.96 1.77
CA ASP A 87 15.04 1.60 3.09
C ASP A 87 13.69 2.09 3.62
N GLN A 88 12.66 2.06 2.77
CA GLN A 88 11.33 2.54 3.12
C GLN A 88 10.64 1.58 4.10
N SER A 89 10.38 2.08 5.31
CA SER A 89 9.87 1.25 6.41
C SER A 89 8.51 0.60 6.12
N ILE A 90 7.62 1.30 5.39
CA ILE A 90 6.31 0.74 5.01
C ILE A 90 6.46 -0.41 4.00
N ILE A 91 7.40 -0.29 3.07
CA ILE A 91 7.67 -1.29 2.05
C ILE A 91 8.30 -2.52 2.68
N ARG A 92 9.26 -2.34 3.60
CA ARG A 92 9.82 -3.45 4.38
C ARG A 92 8.76 -4.19 5.20
N LEU A 93 7.85 -3.47 5.84
CA LEU A 93 6.74 -4.10 6.57
C LEU A 93 5.83 -4.90 5.63
N MET A 94 5.52 -4.36 4.45
CA MET A 94 4.72 -5.10 3.45
C MET A 94 5.45 -6.35 2.95
N ILE A 95 6.76 -6.26 2.64
CA ILE A 95 7.58 -7.41 2.22
C ILE A 95 7.60 -8.47 3.32
N PHE A 96 7.82 -8.07 4.58
CA PHE A 96 7.83 -8.99 5.72
C PHE A 96 6.49 -9.73 5.89
N LEU A 97 5.37 -9.06 5.65
CA LEU A 97 4.04 -9.65 5.75
C LEU A 97 3.58 -10.37 4.47
N LYS A 98 4.34 -10.31 3.36
CA LYS A 98 3.94 -10.83 2.05
C LYS A 98 3.65 -12.34 2.05
N VAL A 99 4.37 -13.13 2.85
CA VAL A 99 4.08 -14.57 2.89
C VAL A 99 2.71 -14.88 3.50
N LEU A 100 2.22 -14.02 4.41
CA LEU A 100 0.88 -14.16 5.00
C LEU A 100 -0.22 -13.80 4.00
N ASP A 101 0.10 -12.93 3.03
CA ASP A 101 -0.76 -12.57 1.91
C ASP A 101 -0.93 -13.74 0.92
N GLU A 102 0.12 -14.53 0.66
CA GLU A 102 0.07 -15.67 -0.27
C GLU A 102 -0.56 -16.94 0.30
N ALA A 103 -0.64 -17.06 1.63
CA ALA A 103 -0.93 -18.33 2.27
C ALA A 103 -2.42 -18.59 2.46
N GLN A 104 -3.15 -17.66 3.09
CA GLN A 104 -4.59 -17.76 3.36
C GLN A 104 -5.18 -16.37 3.59
N ASP A 105 -6.42 -16.15 3.12
CA ASP A 105 -7.08 -14.83 3.09
C ASP A 105 -7.14 -14.11 4.45
N GLU A 106 -7.25 -14.83 5.57
CA GLU A 106 -7.39 -14.23 6.91
C GLU A 106 -6.07 -13.96 7.66
N LEU A 107 -4.93 -14.50 7.20
CA LEU A 107 -3.67 -14.35 7.92
C LEU A 107 -3.15 -12.92 7.89
N PHE A 108 -3.16 -12.28 6.71
CA PHE A 108 -2.72 -10.90 6.57
C PHE A 108 -3.62 -9.93 7.37
N PRO A 109 -4.97 -9.94 7.25
CA PRO A 109 -5.84 -9.15 8.12
C PRO A 109 -5.64 -9.42 9.62
N SER A 110 -5.46 -10.67 10.03
CA SER A 110 -5.18 -11.03 11.44
C SER A 110 -3.90 -10.38 11.95
N ALA A 111 -2.81 -10.48 11.18
CA ALA A 111 -1.54 -9.87 11.52
C ALA A 111 -1.68 -8.34 11.67
N LEU A 112 -2.41 -7.67 10.77
CA LEU A 112 -2.64 -6.22 10.88
C LEU A 112 -3.42 -5.85 12.15
N ARG A 113 -4.45 -6.63 12.52
CA ARG A 113 -5.21 -6.44 13.77
C ARG A 113 -4.30 -6.64 14.99
N ARG A 114 -3.46 -7.67 14.96
CA ARG A 114 -2.52 -7.99 16.03
C ARG A 114 -1.48 -6.91 16.23
N LEU A 115 -0.91 -6.34 15.16
CA LEU A 115 0.11 -5.30 15.28
C LEU A 115 -0.44 -3.97 15.83
N ARG A 116 -1.75 -3.74 15.89
CA ARG A 116 -2.35 -2.48 16.37
C ARG A 116 -1.72 -1.23 15.72
N LEU A 117 -1.52 -1.32 14.40
CA LEU A 117 -0.93 -0.24 13.61
C LEU A 117 -1.86 0.97 13.54
N SER A 118 -1.30 2.14 13.27
CA SER A 118 -2.12 3.33 13.05
C SER A 118 -3.00 3.17 11.79
N ASN A 119 -4.18 3.79 11.78
CA ASN A 119 -5.11 3.76 10.64
C ASN A 119 -4.46 4.22 9.32
N ARG A 120 -3.44 5.08 9.39
CA ARG A 120 -2.68 5.51 8.20
C ARG A 120 -1.82 4.37 7.66
N VAL A 121 -1.09 3.67 8.51
CA VAL A 121 -0.23 2.54 8.13
C VAL A 121 -1.07 1.38 7.61
N SER A 122 -2.15 1.02 8.32
CA SER A 122 -3.03 -0.09 7.90
C SER A 122 -3.67 0.17 6.53
N ARG A 123 -4.05 1.42 6.21
CA ARG A 123 -4.58 1.77 4.88
C ARG A 123 -3.53 1.62 3.78
N ARG A 124 -2.29 2.06 4.01
CA ARG A 124 -1.18 1.90 3.05
C ARG A 124 -0.85 0.42 2.81
N LEU A 125 -0.81 -0.40 3.86
CA LEU A 125 -0.58 -1.84 3.71
C LEU A 125 -1.70 -2.54 2.93
N LYS A 126 -2.96 -2.18 3.19
CA LYS A 126 -4.10 -2.71 2.41
C LYS A 126 -4.03 -2.29 0.94
N LEU A 127 -3.58 -1.07 0.67
CA LEU A 127 -3.34 -0.61 -0.70
C LEU A 127 -2.26 -1.46 -1.39
N LEU A 128 -1.10 -1.62 -0.75
CA LEU A 128 0.00 -2.42 -1.29
C LEU A 128 -0.40 -3.89 -1.51
N HIS A 129 -1.17 -4.45 -0.58
CA HIS A 129 -1.76 -5.79 -0.70
C HIS A 129 -2.69 -5.89 -1.92
N HIS A 130 -3.57 -4.92 -2.15
CA HIS A 130 -4.46 -4.92 -3.32
C HIS A 130 -3.68 -4.94 -4.66
N PHE A 131 -2.53 -4.25 -4.71
CA PHE A 131 -1.68 -4.18 -5.89
C PHE A 131 -0.48 -5.14 -5.86
N SER A 132 -0.48 -6.16 -4.99
CA SER A 132 0.72 -6.98 -4.78
C SER A 132 1.03 -7.94 -5.93
N TYR A 133 0.03 -8.27 -6.77
CA TYR A 133 0.16 -9.14 -7.95
C TYR A 133 -0.27 -8.45 -9.26
N ALA A 134 -0.83 -7.24 -9.19
CA ALA A 134 -1.34 -6.55 -10.37
C ALA A 134 -0.19 -5.94 -11.19
N ALA A 135 -0.03 -6.39 -12.44
CA ALA A 135 0.93 -5.79 -13.36
C ALA A 135 0.54 -4.33 -13.64
N LEU A 136 1.46 -3.40 -13.39
CA LEU A 136 1.24 -1.99 -13.69
C LEU A 136 1.38 -1.72 -15.18
N GLN A 137 0.33 -1.17 -15.77
CA GLN A 137 0.40 -0.59 -17.11
C GLN A 137 1.03 0.80 -17.00
N ILE A 138 2.18 0.98 -17.67
CA ILE A 138 3.02 2.20 -17.56
C ILE A 138 2.68 3.17 -18.69
N ASP A 139 1.41 3.55 -18.74
CA ASP A 139 0.89 4.57 -19.64
C ASP A 139 0.16 5.67 -18.85
N ARG A 140 -0.08 6.81 -19.51
CA ARG A 140 -0.61 8.00 -18.85
C ARG A 140 -2.03 7.81 -18.31
N ILE A 141 -2.87 7.07 -19.03
CA ILE A 141 -4.27 6.84 -18.66
C ILE A 141 -4.33 5.89 -17.46
N SER A 142 -3.61 4.77 -17.52
CA SER A 142 -3.55 3.80 -16.43
C SER A 142 -3.01 4.43 -15.14
N LEU A 143 -1.98 5.27 -15.23
CA LEU A 143 -1.45 5.98 -14.07
C LEU A 143 -2.40 7.06 -13.52
N LYS A 144 -3.19 7.73 -14.37
CA LYS A 144 -4.28 8.62 -13.90
C LYS A 144 -5.37 7.84 -13.17
N ARG A 145 -5.74 6.64 -13.64
CA ARG A 145 -6.70 5.76 -12.93
C ARG A 145 -6.15 5.37 -11.56
N LEU A 146 -4.88 4.97 -11.49
CA LEU A 146 -4.25 4.63 -10.21
C LEU A 146 -4.17 5.83 -9.27
N LEU A 147 -3.89 7.03 -9.80
CA LEU A 147 -3.93 8.28 -9.02
C LEU A 147 -5.35 8.62 -8.51
N LYS A 148 -6.40 8.30 -9.27
CA LYS A 148 -7.81 8.46 -8.85
C LYS A 148 -8.15 7.55 -7.67
N GLU A 149 -7.68 6.31 -7.70
CA GLU A 149 -7.95 5.31 -6.65
C GLU A 149 -7.10 5.55 -5.38
N THR A 150 -5.99 6.25 -5.53
CA THR A 150 -4.99 6.44 -4.47
C THR A 150 -4.63 7.91 -4.32
N ASP A 151 -3.35 8.22 -4.42
CA ASP A 151 -2.75 9.53 -4.61
C ASP A 151 -1.31 9.32 -5.11
N VAL A 152 -0.56 10.41 -5.20
CA VAL A 152 0.85 10.38 -5.63
C VAL A 152 1.70 9.49 -4.72
N SER A 153 1.47 9.53 -3.41
CA SER A 153 2.22 8.72 -2.45
C SER A 153 1.83 7.24 -2.54
N GLY A 154 0.57 6.94 -2.85
CA GLY A 154 0.09 5.59 -3.14
C GLY A 154 0.77 4.99 -4.35
N VAL A 155 0.81 5.71 -5.48
CA VAL A 155 1.52 5.25 -6.68
C VAL A 155 3.02 5.03 -6.41
N GLN A 156 3.65 5.94 -5.66
CA GLN A 156 5.05 5.81 -5.25
C GLN A 156 5.29 4.56 -4.39
N ASP A 157 4.43 4.31 -3.41
CA ASP A 157 4.51 3.13 -2.56
C ASP A 157 4.35 1.84 -3.38
N ILE A 158 3.35 1.78 -4.26
CA ILE A 158 3.08 0.60 -5.10
C ILE A 158 4.27 0.32 -6.01
N ALA A 159 4.78 1.33 -6.73
CA ALA A 159 5.93 1.19 -7.60
C ALA A 159 7.19 0.77 -6.82
N ALA A 160 7.45 1.38 -5.66
CA ALA A 160 8.59 1.03 -4.81
C ALA A 160 8.50 -0.40 -4.26
N TYR A 161 7.30 -0.84 -3.86
CA TYR A 161 7.06 -2.21 -3.43
C TYR A 161 7.28 -3.21 -4.56
N GLN A 162 6.62 -3.02 -5.70
CA GLN A 162 6.74 -3.91 -6.85
C GLN A 162 8.17 -3.97 -7.37
N HIS A 163 8.89 -2.86 -7.34
CA HIS A 163 10.32 -2.81 -7.65
C HIS A 163 11.14 -3.64 -6.65
N ALA A 164 10.94 -3.43 -5.36
CA ALA A 164 11.65 -4.15 -4.31
C ALA A 164 11.41 -5.66 -4.37
N VAL A 165 10.24 -6.13 -4.80
CA VAL A 165 9.96 -7.58 -4.98
C VAL A 165 10.28 -8.11 -6.39
N GLY A 166 10.74 -7.25 -7.31
CA GLY A 166 11.16 -7.64 -8.67
C GLY A 166 10.02 -7.80 -9.68
N LEU A 167 8.84 -7.27 -9.40
CA LEU A 167 7.72 -7.19 -10.36
C LEU A 167 7.85 -6.00 -11.32
N VAL A 168 8.62 -4.99 -10.93
CA VAL A 168 8.90 -3.78 -11.71
C VAL A 168 10.42 -3.58 -11.77
N THR A 169 10.95 -3.29 -12.96
CA THR A 169 12.37 -2.99 -13.17
C THR A 169 12.73 -1.57 -12.72
N ASP A 170 14.03 -1.28 -12.56
CA ASP A 170 14.50 0.09 -12.27
C ASP A 170 14.04 1.09 -13.34
N GLU A 171 14.10 0.70 -14.62
CA GLU A 171 13.68 1.55 -15.74
C GLU A 171 12.17 1.83 -15.70
N GLU A 172 11.36 0.80 -15.46
CA GLU A 172 9.92 0.94 -15.32
C GLU A 172 9.53 1.81 -14.11
N SER A 173 10.16 1.60 -12.96
CA SER A 173 9.98 2.43 -11.77
C SER A 173 10.29 3.90 -12.08
N GLY A 174 11.43 4.17 -12.74
CA GLY A 174 11.80 5.51 -13.20
C GLY A 174 10.78 6.12 -14.16
N ARG A 175 10.25 5.34 -15.12
CA ARG A 175 9.20 5.78 -16.05
C ARG A 175 7.89 6.11 -15.36
N ILE A 176 7.44 5.28 -14.42
CA ILE A 176 6.23 5.55 -13.60
C ILE A 176 6.40 6.90 -12.88
N MET A 177 7.54 7.12 -12.22
CA MET A 177 7.81 8.37 -11.50
C MET A 177 7.84 9.58 -12.44
N ALA A 178 8.43 9.44 -13.63
CA ALA A 178 8.50 10.52 -14.62
C ALA A 178 7.09 10.90 -15.14
N ILE A 179 6.25 9.91 -15.46
CA ILE A 179 4.88 10.15 -15.94
C ILE A 179 4.04 10.81 -14.84
N VAL A 180 4.06 10.26 -13.62
CA VAL A 180 3.31 10.84 -12.48
C VAL A 180 3.76 12.27 -12.20
N LYS A 181 5.07 12.54 -12.24
CA LYS A 181 5.61 13.90 -12.09
C LYS A 181 5.08 14.84 -13.18
N SER A 182 5.08 14.40 -14.44
CA SER A 182 4.58 15.18 -15.57
C SER A 182 3.07 15.47 -15.45
N ILE A 183 2.25 14.46 -15.11
CA ILE A 183 0.80 14.62 -14.86
C ILE A 183 0.55 15.72 -13.82
N ARG A 184 1.33 15.71 -12.73
CA ARG A 184 1.21 16.75 -11.68
C ARG A 184 1.65 18.12 -12.15
N GLN A 185 2.79 18.22 -12.84
CA GLN A 185 3.32 19.51 -13.32
C GLN A 185 2.38 20.18 -14.31
N ASN A 186 1.69 19.38 -15.12
CA ASN A 186 0.70 19.84 -16.09
C ASN A 186 -0.69 20.06 -15.47
N ASN A 187 -0.88 19.84 -14.16
CA ASN A 187 -2.17 19.89 -13.48
C ASN A 187 -3.27 19.08 -14.17
N GLU A 188 -2.90 17.92 -14.74
CA GLU A 188 -3.87 17.07 -15.42
C GLU A 188 -4.89 16.50 -14.43
N CYS A 189 -6.13 16.34 -14.90
CA CYS A 189 -7.24 15.92 -14.07
C CYS A 189 -7.24 14.40 -13.86
N TYR A 190 -7.20 13.98 -12.59
CA TYR A 190 -7.34 12.59 -12.15
C TYR A 190 -8.14 12.48 -10.83
N SER A 191 -8.73 13.58 -10.35
CA SER A 191 -9.54 13.60 -9.15
C SER A 191 -10.72 14.56 -9.31
N LEU A 192 -11.80 14.33 -8.57
CA LEU A 192 -12.98 15.18 -8.59
C LEU A 192 -12.67 16.66 -8.24
N LYS A 193 -11.63 16.89 -7.43
CA LYS A 193 -11.19 18.24 -7.05
C LYS A 193 -10.56 19.03 -8.21
N GLN A 194 -10.09 18.34 -9.24
CA GLN A 194 -9.46 18.93 -10.43
C GLN A 194 -10.43 19.01 -11.61
N LEU A 195 -11.63 18.43 -11.47
CA LEU A 195 -12.64 18.45 -12.51
C LEU A 195 -13.16 19.89 -12.68
N ALA A 196 -13.33 20.32 -13.92
CA ALA A 196 -13.80 21.67 -14.23
C ALA A 196 -15.25 21.93 -13.78
N VAL A 197 -16.00 20.85 -13.50
CA VAL A 197 -17.35 20.89 -12.93
C VAL A 197 -17.36 20.24 -11.55
N ASN A 198 -18.29 20.67 -10.71
CA ASN A 198 -18.48 20.21 -9.34
C ASN A 198 -19.93 19.76 -9.11
N GLY A 199 -20.22 19.28 -7.90
CA GLY A 199 -21.55 18.74 -7.56
C GLY A 199 -22.69 19.76 -7.62
N ASN A 200 -22.41 21.04 -7.40
CA ASN A 200 -23.42 22.09 -7.51
C ASN A 200 -23.86 22.29 -8.96
N ASP A 201 -22.92 22.18 -9.90
CA ASP A 201 -23.24 22.32 -11.33
C ASP A 201 -24.15 21.17 -11.79
N ILE A 202 -23.84 19.94 -11.37
CA ILE A 202 -24.70 18.77 -11.66
C ILE A 202 -26.06 18.89 -10.95
N ARG A 203 -26.09 19.38 -9.71
CA ARG A 203 -27.33 19.63 -8.97
C ARG A 203 -28.24 20.62 -9.72
N MET A 204 -27.69 21.67 -10.32
CA MET A 204 -28.48 22.62 -11.14
C MET A 204 -29.09 21.96 -12.38
N LEU A 205 -28.45 20.94 -12.95
CA LEU A 205 -28.99 20.18 -14.09
C LEU A 205 -30.12 19.22 -13.67
N VAL A 206 -29.97 18.56 -12.52
CA VAL A 206 -30.94 17.57 -12.02
C VAL A 206 -32.12 18.22 -11.30
N GLY A 207 -31.92 19.40 -10.70
CA GLY A 207 -32.94 20.11 -9.91
C GLY A 207 -33.22 19.50 -8.53
N ALA A 208 -32.46 18.49 -8.11
CA ALA A 208 -32.62 17.82 -6.81
C ALA A 208 -31.27 17.31 -6.27
N ASP A 209 -31.21 17.06 -4.95
CA ASP A 209 -30.05 16.45 -4.31
C ASP A 209 -30.19 14.93 -4.30
N THR A 210 -29.47 14.24 -5.19
CA THR A 210 -29.59 12.79 -5.41
C THR A 210 -28.22 12.09 -5.38
N PRO A 211 -28.15 10.80 -4.99
CA PRO A 211 -26.91 10.03 -5.05
C PRO A 211 -26.29 9.98 -6.45
N GLN A 212 -27.12 10.07 -7.49
CA GLN A 212 -26.74 10.06 -8.90
C GLN A 212 -25.73 11.17 -9.24
N ILE A 213 -25.71 12.29 -8.50
CA ILE A 213 -24.72 13.37 -8.70
C ILE A 213 -23.29 12.83 -8.63
N LYS A 214 -23.00 11.98 -7.64
CA LYS A 214 -21.66 11.42 -7.47
C LYS A 214 -21.31 10.48 -8.62
N GLU A 215 -22.25 9.63 -9.02
CA GLU A 215 -22.07 8.67 -10.11
C GLU A 215 -21.80 9.35 -11.45
N VAL A 216 -22.51 10.45 -11.72
CA VAL A 216 -22.28 11.29 -12.90
C VAL A 216 -20.90 11.93 -12.84
N LEU A 217 -20.52 12.54 -11.71
CA LEU A 217 -19.18 13.13 -11.55
C LEU A 217 -18.05 12.09 -11.71
N ASP A 218 -18.21 10.91 -11.12
CA ASP A 218 -17.24 9.81 -11.25
C ASP A 218 -17.15 9.33 -12.71
N SER A 219 -18.28 9.25 -13.42
CA SER A 219 -18.32 8.88 -14.84
C SER A 219 -17.66 9.93 -15.73
N ILE A 220 -17.93 11.21 -15.49
CA ILE A 220 -17.31 12.32 -16.23
C ILE A 220 -15.79 12.35 -15.97
N LEU A 221 -15.37 12.18 -14.72
CA LEU A 221 -13.94 12.09 -14.39
C LEU A 221 -13.27 10.94 -15.16
N MET A 222 -13.93 9.78 -15.28
CA MET A 222 -13.41 8.67 -16.08
C MET A 222 -13.31 9.01 -17.57
N LEU A 223 -14.29 9.72 -18.16
CA LEU A 223 -14.20 10.19 -19.55
C LEU A 223 -13.01 11.13 -19.77
N VAL A 224 -12.72 12.01 -18.81
CA VAL A 224 -11.56 12.92 -18.85
C VAL A 224 -10.25 12.14 -18.74
N ILE A 225 -10.17 11.19 -17.79
CA ILE A 225 -8.99 10.34 -17.60
C ILE A 225 -8.68 9.52 -18.85
N GLU A 226 -9.72 8.99 -19.50
CA GLU A 226 -9.63 8.18 -20.72
C GLU A 226 -9.46 9.01 -22.00
N GLU A 227 -9.26 10.33 -21.87
CA GLU A 227 -9.07 11.26 -22.99
C GLU A 227 -10.25 11.28 -23.98
N LYS A 228 -11.45 10.89 -23.51
CA LYS A 228 -12.72 10.93 -24.25
C LYS A 228 -13.46 12.25 -24.10
N ALA A 229 -13.06 13.08 -23.15
CA ALA A 229 -13.57 14.43 -22.94
C ALA A 229 -12.44 15.37 -22.48
N VAL A 230 -12.49 16.62 -22.93
CA VAL A 230 -11.60 17.68 -22.43
C VAL A 230 -12.15 18.16 -21.08
N ASN A 231 -11.26 18.44 -20.13
CA ASN A 231 -11.63 18.99 -18.82
C ASN A 231 -11.96 20.49 -18.91
N ASP A 232 -13.01 20.81 -19.66
CA ASP A 232 -13.55 22.15 -19.85
C ASP A 232 -14.98 22.22 -19.32
N HIS A 233 -15.35 23.31 -18.66
CA HIS A 233 -16.63 23.40 -17.96
C HIS A 233 -17.83 23.18 -18.89
N GLU A 234 -17.88 23.82 -20.05
CA GLU A 234 -19.02 23.70 -20.98
C GLU A 234 -19.11 22.29 -21.57
N VAL A 235 -17.96 21.72 -21.97
CA VAL A 235 -17.87 20.36 -22.50
C VAL A 235 -18.39 19.34 -21.47
N LEU A 236 -17.98 19.47 -20.21
CA LEU A 236 -18.35 18.53 -19.16
C LEU A 236 -19.82 18.66 -18.75
N ILE A 237 -20.42 19.85 -18.81
CA ILE A 237 -21.86 20.05 -18.58
C ILE A 237 -22.70 19.37 -19.66
N MET A 238 -22.31 19.47 -20.93
CA MET A 238 -22.99 18.76 -22.01
C MET A 238 -22.91 17.24 -21.81
N LYS A 239 -21.73 16.73 -21.43
CA LYS A 239 -21.54 15.29 -21.13
C LYS A 239 -22.36 14.84 -19.93
N ALA A 240 -22.47 15.65 -18.88
CA ALA A 240 -23.33 15.39 -17.73
C ALA A 240 -24.80 15.23 -18.15
N ALA A 241 -25.31 16.17 -18.96
CA ALA A 241 -26.69 16.13 -19.44
C ALA A 241 -26.96 14.90 -20.34
N GLU A 242 -25.99 14.47 -21.15
CA GLU A 242 -26.09 13.23 -21.94
C GLU A 242 -26.19 11.97 -21.06
N LEU A 243 -25.39 11.89 -19.99
CA LEU A 243 -25.40 10.76 -19.07
C LEU A 243 -26.73 10.66 -18.30
N LEU A 244 -27.21 11.79 -17.76
CA LEU A 244 -28.48 11.86 -17.04
C LEU A 244 -29.68 11.41 -17.89
N LYS A 245 -29.67 11.70 -19.20
CA LYS A 245 -30.73 11.25 -20.14
C LYS A 245 -30.68 9.76 -20.44
N LYS A 246 -29.51 9.11 -20.33
CA LYS A 246 -29.38 7.66 -20.57
C LYS A 246 -29.91 6.84 -19.40
N ASP A 247 -29.71 7.31 -18.18
CA ASP A 247 -30.22 6.64 -16.98
C ASP A 247 -31.76 6.64 -16.95
N VAL A 248 -32.40 7.76 -17.29
CA VAL A 248 -33.88 7.88 -17.35
C VAL A 248 -34.53 6.95 -18.39
N ASN A 249 -33.79 6.49 -19.41
CA ASN A 249 -34.31 5.58 -20.43
C ASN A 249 -34.00 4.09 -20.17
N ASN A 250 -33.26 3.78 -19.10
CA ASN A 250 -32.89 2.41 -18.72
C ASN A 250 -33.62 1.92 -17.44
N ASP A 251 -34.44 2.77 -16.81
CA ASP A 251 -35.41 2.44 -15.75
C ASP A 251 -36.83 2.31 -16.33
#